data_AF-A0A3N2R4N8-F1
#
_entry.id   AF-A0A3N2R4N8-F1
#
_cell.length_a   1.000
_cell.length_b   1.000
_cell.length_c   1.000
_cell.angle_alpha   90.00
_cell.angle_beta   90.00
_cell.angle_gamma   90.00
#
_symmetry.space_group_name_H-M   'P 1'
#
loop_
_entity.id
_entity.type
_entity.pdbx_description
1 polymer ?
#
loop_
_entity_poly.entity_id
_entity_poly.type
_entity_poly.pdbx_seq_one_letter_code
_entity_poly.pdbx_strand_id
1 'polypeptide(L)'
;MNAPEGIPDLAASLARRPPTREAFTAGASFGVAPADALPLAEPERGPLTDWLAAEVAEVTTPDDKLAAAYLMNSLSWAVPEPLAWVALDGVALPDIPPEAVAVTARREQWEEDGESGVAVAYDLVLDPALIRPAPGMETADALGALVAGLFAPLVAAVSRRSGLSRGALWRLVGDGLSATLLALGKEAGCEDRAMDMARAVLADRRTPLFSRQTGFVRIDLPERPEIAEWFRARGGCCRYYTAEGSEYCTTCVLRDKKSRDARLREHLRRKNGLLVA
;
A
#
# COMPACT_ATOMS: atom_id res chain seq x y z
N MET A 1 22.27 9.05 -3.51
CA MET A 1 21.33 10.08 -4.00
C MET A 1 21.83 11.44 -3.54
N ASN A 2 22.05 12.39 -4.45
CA ASN A 2 22.35 13.78 -4.06
C ASN A 2 21.04 14.41 -3.58
N ALA A 3 21.01 14.96 -2.37
CA ALA A 3 19.81 15.58 -1.82
C ALA A 3 19.47 16.85 -2.61
N PRO A 4 18.23 17.03 -3.09
CA PRO A 4 17.82 18.27 -3.74
C PRO A 4 17.81 19.43 -2.73
N GLU A 5 18.23 20.62 -3.19
CA GLU A 5 18.16 21.86 -2.39
C GLU A 5 16.70 22.14 -1.98
N GLY A 6 16.45 22.28 -0.67
CA GLY A 6 15.14 22.68 -0.13
C GLY A 6 14.35 21.61 0.65
N ILE A 7 14.73 20.32 0.57
CA ILE A 7 14.10 19.21 1.33
C ILE A 7 15.10 18.12 1.78
N PRO A 8 16.26 18.48 2.36
CA PRO A 8 17.31 17.50 2.71
C PRO A 8 16.81 16.42 3.68
N ASP A 9 15.89 16.76 4.59
CA ASP A 9 15.34 15.83 5.57
C ASP A 9 14.48 14.74 4.93
N LEU A 10 13.77 15.04 3.84
CA LEU A 10 12.98 14.06 3.10
C LEU A 10 13.90 12.99 2.48
N ALA A 11 14.93 13.42 1.74
CA ALA A 11 15.85 12.50 1.09
C ALA A 11 16.64 11.65 2.10
N ALA A 12 17.09 12.28 3.20
CA ALA A 12 17.79 11.58 4.27
C ALA A 12 16.89 10.55 4.98
N SER A 13 15.62 10.90 5.22
CA SER A 13 14.64 9.98 5.80
C SER A 13 14.37 8.79 4.89
N LEU A 14 14.08 9.03 3.62
CA LEU A 14 13.85 7.98 2.61
C LEU A 14 15.01 7.00 2.50
N ALA A 15 16.25 7.49 2.61
CA ALA A 15 17.45 6.66 2.57
C ALA A 15 17.63 5.77 3.81
N ARG A 16 17.04 6.11 4.96
CA ARG A 16 17.07 5.31 6.19
C ARG A 16 15.96 4.27 6.29
N ARG A 17 15.00 4.27 5.34
CA ARG A 17 13.83 3.39 5.41
C ARG A 17 14.24 1.91 5.36
N PRO A 18 13.73 1.07 6.29
CA PRO A 18 13.97 -0.36 6.22
C PRO A 18 13.24 -0.99 5.01
N PRO A 19 13.78 -2.07 4.44
CA PRO A 19 13.02 -2.86 3.47
C PRO A 19 11.85 -3.57 4.17
N THR A 20 10.64 -3.48 3.63
CA THR A 20 9.45 -4.11 4.25
C THR A 20 8.96 -5.37 3.54
N ARG A 21 9.37 -5.56 2.29
CA ARG A 21 8.91 -6.66 1.43
C ARG A 21 10.00 -7.16 0.48
N GLU A 22 11.25 -7.15 0.93
CA GLU A 22 12.40 -7.58 0.13
C GLU A 22 12.38 -6.93 -1.26
N ALA A 23 12.31 -7.75 -2.32
CA ALA A 23 12.23 -7.33 -3.72
C ALA A 23 11.03 -6.41 -4.02
N PHE A 24 9.93 -6.48 -3.27
CA PHE A 24 8.73 -5.64 -3.47
C PHE A 24 8.70 -4.37 -2.63
N THR A 25 9.76 -4.07 -1.87
CA THR A 25 9.88 -2.80 -1.15
C THR A 25 9.89 -1.65 -2.18
N ALA A 26 8.93 -0.73 -2.11
CA ALA A 26 8.78 0.31 -3.12
C ALA A 26 9.91 1.32 -3.07
N GLY A 27 10.73 1.47 -4.10
CA GLY A 27 11.78 2.48 -4.18
C GLY A 27 11.24 3.91 -4.20
N ALA A 28 12.11 4.87 -3.91
CA ALA A 28 11.85 6.30 -4.13
C ALA A 28 13.12 6.97 -4.66
N SER A 29 12.98 7.77 -5.70
CA SER A 29 14.06 8.51 -6.33
C SER A 29 13.64 9.95 -6.62
N PHE A 30 14.61 10.84 -6.79
CA PHE A 30 14.37 12.23 -7.17
C PHE A 30 14.84 12.46 -8.61
N GLY A 31 14.04 13.18 -9.39
CA GLY A 31 14.43 13.60 -10.73
C GLY A 31 13.27 13.65 -11.73
N VAL A 32 13.63 13.65 -13.01
CA VAL A 32 12.66 13.64 -14.11
C VAL A 32 12.15 12.21 -14.29
N ALA A 33 10.83 12.04 -14.25
CA ALA A 33 10.20 10.76 -14.50
C ALA A 33 10.51 10.24 -15.92
N PRO A 34 10.79 8.93 -16.08
CA PRO A 34 10.95 8.36 -17.40
C PRO A 34 9.63 8.40 -18.19
N ALA A 35 9.72 8.33 -19.51
CA ALA A 35 8.56 8.51 -20.40
C ALA A 35 7.47 7.44 -20.23
N ASP A 36 7.84 6.26 -19.74
CA ASP A 36 6.96 5.12 -19.45
C ASP A 36 6.45 5.12 -18.01
N ALA A 37 6.74 6.14 -17.20
CA ALA A 37 6.17 6.28 -15.87
C ALA A 37 4.68 6.65 -15.92
N LEU A 38 3.95 6.29 -14.87
CA LEU A 38 2.58 6.72 -14.61
C LEU A 38 2.59 8.05 -13.83
N PRO A 39 2.31 9.20 -14.44
CA PRO A 39 2.16 10.46 -13.70
C PRO A 39 0.87 10.43 -12.88
N LEU A 40 0.96 10.70 -11.57
CA LEU A 40 -0.22 10.60 -10.70
C LEU A 40 -1.24 11.72 -10.94
N ALA A 41 -0.80 12.91 -11.40
CA ALA A 41 -1.70 14.00 -11.77
C ALA A 41 -2.58 13.67 -13.00
N GLU A 42 -2.02 12.97 -13.99
CA GLU A 42 -2.66 12.71 -15.28
C GLU A 42 -2.48 11.25 -15.72
N PRO A 43 -2.99 10.26 -14.96
CA PRO A 43 -2.65 8.86 -15.13
C PRO A 43 -3.08 8.30 -16.49
N GLU A 44 -4.07 8.91 -17.15
CA GLU A 44 -4.51 8.54 -18.50
C GLU A 44 -3.51 8.91 -19.61
N ARG A 45 -2.52 9.78 -19.33
CA ARG A 45 -1.43 10.10 -20.25
C ARG A 45 -0.25 9.12 -20.18
N GLY A 46 -0.22 8.29 -19.14
CA GLY A 46 0.82 7.29 -18.92
C GLY A 46 0.36 5.86 -19.29
N PRO A 47 1.06 4.83 -18.78
CA PRO A 47 0.83 3.43 -19.12
C PRO A 47 -0.38 2.81 -18.39
N LEU A 48 -1.35 3.60 -17.89
CA LEU A 48 -2.44 3.08 -17.06
C LEU A 48 -3.22 1.94 -17.73
N THR A 49 -3.46 2.06 -19.05
CA THR A 49 -4.15 1.00 -19.81
C THR A 49 -3.36 -0.29 -19.80
N ASP A 50 -2.07 -0.20 -20.09
CA ASP A 50 -1.19 -1.35 -20.21
C ASP A 50 -0.97 -2.02 -18.86
N TRP A 51 -0.87 -1.22 -17.78
CA TRP A 51 -0.76 -1.73 -16.42
C TRP A 51 -2.03 -2.44 -15.95
N LEU A 52 -3.21 -1.92 -16.27
CA LEU A 52 -4.47 -2.62 -15.98
C LEU A 52 -4.55 -3.96 -16.73
N ALA A 53 -4.15 -4.00 -18.00
CA ALA A 53 -4.13 -5.23 -18.78
C ALA A 53 -3.11 -6.25 -18.22
N ALA A 54 -1.93 -5.77 -17.81
CA ALA A 54 -0.87 -6.60 -17.26
C ALA A 54 -1.27 -7.30 -15.95
N GLU A 55 -2.02 -6.63 -15.07
CA GLU A 55 -2.47 -7.18 -13.78
C GLU A 55 -3.37 -8.41 -13.90
N VAL A 56 -3.98 -8.62 -15.07
CA VAL A 56 -4.89 -9.75 -15.32
C VAL A 56 -4.49 -10.60 -16.52
N ALA A 57 -3.26 -10.45 -17.02
CA ALA A 57 -2.79 -11.14 -18.21
C ALA A 57 -2.88 -12.67 -18.10
N GLU A 58 -2.68 -13.21 -16.88
CA GLU A 58 -2.69 -14.64 -16.59
C GLU A 58 -4.02 -15.16 -16.01
N VAL A 59 -5.05 -14.30 -15.92
CA VAL A 59 -6.35 -14.69 -15.34
C VAL A 59 -7.26 -15.23 -16.45
N THR A 60 -7.83 -16.42 -16.26
CA THR A 60 -8.92 -16.90 -17.12
C THR A 60 -10.14 -16.00 -16.96
N THR A 61 -10.62 -15.41 -18.06
CA THR A 61 -11.80 -14.53 -18.15
C THR A 61 -11.79 -13.32 -17.18
N PRO A 62 -10.81 -12.41 -17.31
CA PRO A 62 -10.73 -11.26 -16.43
C PRO A 62 -11.83 -10.22 -16.71
N ASP A 63 -12.22 -9.48 -15.68
CA ASP A 63 -13.06 -8.29 -15.81
C ASP A 63 -12.27 -7.02 -15.45
N ASP A 64 -12.70 -5.86 -15.96
CA ASP A 64 -12.01 -4.58 -15.71
C ASP A 64 -11.96 -4.21 -14.23
N LYS A 65 -12.91 -4.72 -13.43
CA LYS A 65 -12.96 -4.46 -11.98
C LYS A 65 -11.89 -5.24 -11.25
N LEU A 66 -11.56 -6.45 -11.69
CA LEU A 66 -10.48 -7.25 -11.16
C LEU A 66 -9.13 -6.58 -11.45
N ALA A 67 -8.91 -6.20 -12.72
CA ALA A 67 -7.72 -5.44 -13.14
C ALA A 67 -7.53 -4.17 -12.32
N ALA A 68 -8.59 -3.37 -12.18
CA ALA A 68 -8.55 -2.17 -11.36
C ALA A 68 -8.28 -2.46 -9.88
N ALA A 69 -8.88 -3.52 -9.31
CA ALA A 69 -8.69 -3.86 -7.92
C ALA A 69 -7.26 -4.35 -7.62
N TYR A 70 -6.65 -5.10 -8.54
CA TYR A 70 -5.27 -5.57 -8.41
C TYR A 70 -4.29 -4.41 -8.54
N LEU A 71 -4.38 -3.62 -9.62
CA LEU A 71 -3.52 -2.45 -9.81
C LEU A 71 -3.60 -1.50 -8.61
N MET A 72 -4.82 -1.19 -8.17
CA MET A 72 -5.01 -0.31 -7.03
C MET A 72 -4.48 -0.92 -5.74
N ASN A 73 -4.57 -2.24 -5.54
CA ASN A 73 -3.95 -2.88 -4.38
C ASN A 73 -2.42 -2.76 -4.41
N SER A 74 -1.78 -2.94 -5.57
CA SER A 74 -0.34 -2.78 -5.76
C SER A 74 0.12 -1.35 -5.51
N LEU A 75 -0.52 -0.37 -6.16
CA LEU A 75 -0.17 1.05 -6.03
C LEU A 75 -0.48 1.60 -4.64
N SER A 76 -1.56 1.13 -4.00
CA SER A 76 -1.93 1.52 -2.63
C SER A 76 -0.94 1.04 -1.57
N TRP A 77 -0.05 0.12 -1.91
CA TRP A 77 1.12 -0.18 -1.10
C TRP A 77 2.29 0.73 -1.46
N ALA A 78 2.64 0.73 -2.75
CA ALA A 78 3.89 1.31 -3.22
C ALA A 78 3.97 2.82 -3.03
N VAL A 79 2.90 3.56 -3.36
CA VAL A 79 2.87 5.03 -3.24
C VAL A 79 2.97 5.50 -1.78
N PRO A 80 2.19 4.98 -0.82
CA PRO A 80 2.30 5.46 0.55
C PRO A 80 3.54 4.92 1.28
N GLU A 81 4.22 3.86 0.84
CA GLU A 81 5.35 3.28 1.58
C GLU A 81 6.51 4.24 1.87
N PRO A 82 7.08 4.94 0.90
CA PRO A 82 8.12 5.93 1.18
C PRO A 82 7.61 7.07 2.09
N LEU A 83 6.37 7.52 1.88
CA LEU A 83 5.80 8.68 2.57
C LEU A 83 5.39 8.35 4.01
N ALA A 84 4.84 7.17 4.24
CA ALA A 84 4.51 6.65 5.56
C ALA A 84 5.77 6.47 6.41
N TRP A 85 6.89 6.08 5.80
CA TRP A 85 8.16 6.05 6.51
C TRP A 85 8.61 7.44 6.94
N VAL A 86 8.56 8.44 6.06
CA VAL A 86 8.97 9.82 6.40
C VAL A 86 8.18 10.34 7.61
N ALA A 87 6.87 10.07 7.62
CA ALA A 87 6.01 10.36 8.76
C ALA A 87 6.42 9.60 10.03
N LEU A 88 6.73 8.31 9.95
CA LEU A 88 7.18 7.50 11.09
C LEU A 88 8.57 7.87 11.61
N ASP A 89 9.47 8.27 10.72
CA ASP A 89 10.84 8.72 11.02
C ASP A 89 10.84 10.11 11.68
N GLY A 90 9.66 10.72 11.86
CA GLY A 90 9.48 11.99 12.57
C GLY A 90 9.83 13.22 11.73
N VAL A 91 10.04 13.05 10.43
CA VAL A 91 10.26 14.15 9.51
C VAL A 91 8.91 14.75 9.11
N ALA A 92 8.82 16.08 9.13
CA ALA A 92 7.63 16.77 8.68
C ALA A 92 7.38 16.46 7.20
N LEU A 93 6.17 15.98 6.89
CA LEU A 93 5.79 15.72 5.51
C LEU A 93 5.69 17.05 4.75
N PRO A 94 6.38 17.19 3.60
CA PRO A 94 6.21 18.36 2.75
C PRO A 94 4.89 18.29 1.97
N ASP A 95 4.53 19.41 1.35
CA ASP A 95 3.49 19.46 0.35
C ASP A 95 4.04 18.87 -0.95
N ILE A 96 3.49 17.73 -1.35
CA ILE A 96 3.85 17.01 -2.57
C ILE A 96 2.59 16.93 -3.43
N PRO A 97 2.44 17.81 -4.42
CA PRO A 97 1.28 17.76 -5.29
C PRO A 97 1.37 16.54 -6.24
N PRO A 98 0.25 16.02 -6.77
CA PRO A 98 0.28 14.88 -7.70
C PRO A 98 1.18 15.07 -8.93
N GLU A 99 1.39 16.32 -9.35
CA GLU A 99 2.27 16.71 -10.45
C GLU A 99 3.76 16.44 -10.14
N ALA A 100 4.11 16.41 -8.85
CA ALA A 100 5.45 16.09 -8.39
C ALA A 100 5.73 14.57 -8.34
N VAL A 101 4.75 13.72 -8.63
CA VAL A 101 4.87 12.27 -8.44
C VAL A 101 4.54 11.50 -9.71
N ALA A 102 5.48 10.67 -10.11
CA ALA A 102 5.25 9.59 -11.06
C ALA A 102 5.59 8.24 -10.43
N VAL A 103 5.01 7.17 -10.97
CA VAL A 103 5.27 5.80 -10.55
C VAL A 103 5.92 5.05 -11.71
N THR A 104 6.96 4.28 -11.44
CA THR A 104 7.60 3.38 -12.41
C THR A 104 7.32 1.94 -12.02
N ALA A 105 7.28 1.05 -13.01
CA ALA A 105 7.12 -0.38 -12.80
C ALA A 105 8.46 -1.08 -13.04
N ARG A 106 8.79 -2.04 -12.19
CA ARG A 106 9.93 -2.94 -12.38
C ARG A 106 9.49 -4.39 -12.17
N ARG A 107 10.13 -5.31 -12.90
CA ARG A 107 9.87 -6.75 -12.77
C ARG A 107 10.83 -7.33 -11.76
N GLU A 108 10.28 -8.03 -10.79
CA GLU A 108 11.05 -8.66 -9.72
C GLU A 108 10.79 -10.14 -9.67
N GLN A 109 11.86 -10.89 -9.40
CA GLN A 109 11.76 -12.29 -9.06
C GLN A 109 11.45 -12.40 -7.57
N TRP A 110 10.60 -13.36 -7.24
CA TRP A 110 10.29 -13.68 -5.86
C TRP A 110 10.42 -15.18 -5.62
N GLU A 111 10.80 -15.51 -4.39
CA GLU A 111 10.82 -16.87 -3.87
C GLU A 111 10.25 -16.82 -2.46
N GLU A 112 9.17 -17.57 -2.20
CA GLU A 112 8.52 -17.63 -0.89
C GLU A 112 7.97 -19.04 -0.69
N ASP A 113 8.26 -19.66 0.46
CA ASP A 113 7.80 -21.01 0.82
C ASP A 113 8.06 -22.11 -0.25
N GLY A 114 9.13 -21.97 -1.04
CA GLY A 114 9.50 -22.90 -2.11
C GLY A 114 8.74 -22.70 -3.43
N GLU A 115 7.87 -21.70 -3.50
CA GLU A 115 7.31 -21.19 -4.75
C GLU A 115 8.16 -20.02 -5.26
N SER A 116 8.20 -19.83 -6.58
CA SER A 116 8.90 -18.71 -7.19
C SER A 116 8.15 -18.18 -8.40
N GLY A 117 8.36 -16.91 -8.72
CA GLY A 117 7.73 -16.29 -9.88
C GLY A 117 8.29 -14.93 -10.21
N VAL A 118 7.64 -14.26 -11.15
CA VAL A 118 7.92 -12.88 -11.52
C VAL A 118 6.68 -12.04 -11.26
N ALA A 119 6.84 -10.93 -10.57
CA ALA A 119 5.76 -9.98 -10.34
C ALA A 119 6.25 -8.54 -10.55
N VAL A 120 5.31 -7.60 -10.61
CA VAL A 120 5.61 -6.18 -10.80
C VAL A 120 5.69 -5.50 -9.44
N ALA A 121 6.80 -4.82 -9.18
CA ALA A 121 6.95 -3.86 -8.11
C ALA A 121 6.87 -2.44 -8.67
N TYR A 122 6.50 -1.48 -7.82
CA TYR A 122 6.32 -0.10 -8.23
C TYR A 122 7.16 0.83 -7.35
N ASP A 123 7.80 1.81 -7.98
CA ASP A 123 8.68 2.78 -7.31
C ASP A 123 8.25 4.21 -7.62
N LEU A 124 8.49 5.13 -6.68
CA LEU A 124 8.19 6.55 -6.86
C LEU A 124 9.36 7.29 -7.52
N VAL A 125 9.00 8.21 -8.41
CA VAL A 125 9.87 9.28 -8.88
C VAL A 125 9.26 10.60 -8.42
N LEU A 126 10.04 11.36 -7.67
CA LEU A 126 9.65 12.65 -7.09
C LEU A 126 10.36 13.78 -7.83
N ASP A 127 9.61 14.76 -8.33
CA ASP A 127 10.17 16.00 -8.87
C ASP A 127 10.40 17.00 -7.73
N PRO A 128 11.65 17.21 -7.29
CA PRO A 128 11.94 18.13 -6.19
C PRO A 128 11.58 19.58 -6.52
N ALA A 129 11.53 19.97 -7.80
CA ALA A 129 11.19 21.33 -8.21
C ALA A 129 9.74 21.69 -7.90
N LEU A 130 8.87 20.70 -7.64
CA LEU A 130 7.46 20.88 -7.34
C LEU A 130 7.10 20.64 -5.86
N ILE A 131 8.03 20.10 -5.07
CA ILE A 131 7.83 19.84 -3.64
C ILE A 131 8.05 21.13 -2.84
N ARG A 132 7.18 21.39 -1.86
CA ARG A 132 7.23 22.59 -1.01
C ARG A 132 7.20 22.20 0.46
N PRO A 133 7.83 22.96 1.37
CA PRO A 133 7.58 22.81 2.79
C PRO A 133 6.08 23.01 3.09
N ALA A 134 5.49 22.09 3.86
CA ALA A 134 4.11 22.22 4.32
C ALA A 134 4.05 22.97 5.67
N PRO A 135 2.91 23.61 5.99
CA PRO A 135 2.66 24.11 7.34
C PRO A 135 2.65 22.98 8.37
N GLY A 136 2.92 23.31 9.63
CA GLY A 136 2.90 22.35 10.75
C GLY A 136 1.50 21.79 11.00
N MET A 137 1.19 20.66 10.37
CA MET A 137 0.03 19.83 10.65
C MET A 137 0.45 18.63 11.51
N GLU A 138 -0.49 18.07 12.25
CA GLU A 138 -0.28 16.77 12.89
C GLU A 138 0.09 15.72 11.83
N THR A 139 1.08 14.88 12.13
CA THR A 139 1.69 13.97 11.15
C THR A 139 0.68 13.06 10.47
N ALA A 140 -0.30 12.53 11.22
CA ALA A 140 -1.35 11.69 10.65
C ALA A 140 -2.28 12.46 9.71
N ASP A 141 -2.67 13.69 10.08
CA ASP A 141 -3.50 14.55 9.23
C ASP A 141 -2.76 14.91 7.93
N ALA A 142 -1.47 15.25 8.03
CA ALA A 142 -0.62 15.54 6.88
C ALA A 142 -0.50 14.32 5.95
N LEU A 143 -0.26 13.12 6.51
CA LEU A 143 -0.16 11.88 5.73
C LEU A 143 -1.48 11.54 5.04
N GLY A 144 -2.60 11.66 5.77
CA GLY A 144 -3.93 11.40 5.21
C GLY A 144 -4.29 12.35 4.07
N ALA A 145 -4.02 13.65 4.24
CA ALA A 145 -4.25 14.65 3.20
C ALA A 145 -3.36 14.41 1.98
N LEU A 146 -2.07 14.12 2.19
CA LEU A 146 -1.11 13.83 1.12
C LEU A 146 -1.53 12.60 0.31
N VAL A 147 -1.79 11.46 0.97
CA VAL A 147 -2.23 10.23 0.29
C VAL A 147 -3.55 10.46 -0.45
N ALA A 148 -4.50 11.17 0.15
CA ALA A 148 -5.75 11.52 -0.52
C ALA A 148 -5.54 12.41 -1.76
N GLY A 149 -4.62 13.38 -1.69
CA GLY A 149 -4.25 14.22 -2.83
C GLY A 149 -3.66 13.42 -3.97
N LEU A 150 -2.63 12.62 -3.69
CA LEU A 150 -1.91 11.81 -4.68
C LEU A 150 -2.81 10.79 -5.39
N PHE A 151 -3.73 10.15 -4.67
CA PHE A 151 -4.61 9.13 -5.25
C PHE A 151 -5.86 9.67 -5.92
N ALA A 152 -6.25 10.94 -5.69
CA ALA A 152 -7.51 11.45 -6.21
C ALA A 152 -7.64 11.36 -7.74
N PRO A 153 -6.64 11.75 -8.56
CA PRO A 153 -6.74 11.63 -10.02
C PRO A 153 -6.74 10.16 -10.47
N LEU A 154 -5.92 9.30 -9.86
CA LEU A 154 -5.86 7.87 -10.15
C LEU A 154 -7.19 7.16 -9.85
N VAL A 155 -7.77 7.39 -8.67
CA VAL A 155 -9.09 6.86 -8.30
C VAL A 155 -10.16 7.30 -9.29
N ALA A 156 -10.13 8.57 -9.74
CA ALA A 156 -11.07 9.07 -10.73
C ALA A 156 -10.92 8.35 -12.09
N ALA A 157 -9.70 8.22 -12.60
CA ALA A 157 -9.41 7.55 -13.86
C ALA A 157 -9.77 6.06 -13.83
N VAL A 158 -9.32 5.34 -12.80
CA VAL A 158 -9.58 3.90 -12.65
C VAL A 158 -11.07 3.62 -12.45
N SER A 159 -11.79 4.47 -11.70
CA SER A 159 -13.24 4.32 -11.51
C SER A 159 -14.01 4.47 -12.82
N ARG A 160 -13.68 5.48 -13.64
CA ARG A 160 -14.32 5.69 -14.95
C ARG A 160 -14.09 4.50 -15.89
N ARG A 161 -12.88 3.95 -15.90
CA ARG A 161 -12.48 2.86 -16.80
C ARG A 161 -13.08 1.52 -16.42
N SER A 162 -13.05 1.17 -15.13
CA SER A 162 -13.44 -0.17 -14.66
C SER A 162 -14.89 -0.29 -14.21
N GLY A 163 -15.56 0.83 -13.96
CA GLY A 163 -16.86 0.85 -13.30
C GLY A 163 -16.83 0.42 -11.83
N LEU A 164 -15.66 0.27 -11.20
CA LEU A 164 -15.57 0.21 -9.73
C LEU A 164 -15.93 1.57 -9.14
N SER A 165 -16.69 1.56 -8.04
CA SER A 165 -17.03 2.81 -7.36
C SER A 165 -15.79 3.44 -6.73
N ARG A 166 -15.72 4.77 -6.73
CA ARG A 166 -14.64 5.51 -6.05
C ARG A 166 -14.47 5.09 -4.60
N GLY A 167 -15.57 4.83 -3.89
CA GLY A 167 -15.54 4.35 -2.51
C GLY A 167 -14.97 2.93 -2.35
N ALA A 168 -15.08 2.05 -3.35
CA ALA A 168 -14.40 0.76 -3.33
C ALA A 168 -12.89 0.93 -3.51
N LEU A 169 -12.47 1.82 -4.43
CA LEU A 169 -11.07 2.13 -4.67
C LEU A 169 -10.40 2.79 -3.46
N TRP A 170 -11.05 3.76 -2.81
CA TRP A 170 -10.51 4.40 -1.61
C TRP A 170 -10.33 3.44 -0.43
N ARG A 171 -11.18 2.41 -0.31
CA ARG A 171 -10.97 1.35 0.69
C ARG A 171 -9.71 0.53 0.40
N LEU A 172 -9.36 0.31 -0.87
CA LEU A 172 -8.09 -0.33 -1.24
C LEU A 172 -6.90 0.58 -0.88
N VAL A 173 -7.02 1.89 -1.09
CA VAL A 173 -5.99 2.87 -0.67
C VAL A 173 -5.79 2.84 0.84
N GLY A 174 -6.87 2.91 1.62
CA GLY A 174 -6.81 2.82 3.08
C GLY A 174 -6.25 1.48 3.58
N ASP A 175 -6.63 0.36 2.94
CA ASP A 175 -6.06 -0.96 3.23
C ASP A 175 -4.56 -1.01 2.96
N GLY A 176 -4.11 -0.46 1.83
CA GLY A 176 -2.69 -0.42 1.44
C GLY A 176 -1.87 0.39 2.43
N LEU A 177 -2.27 1.64 2.69
CA LEU A 177 -1.64 2.52 3.70
C LEU A 177 -1.53 1.84 5.07
N SER A 178 -2.60 1.17 5.53
CA SER A 178 -2.59 0.48 6.82
C SER A 178 -1.61 -0.69 6.87
N ALA A 179 -1.49 -1.42 5.75
CA ALA A 179 -0.57 -2.55 5.67
C ALA A 179 0.88 -2.08 5.65
N THR A 180 1.15 -1.03 4.89
CA THR A 180 2.44 -0.35 4.82
C THR A 180 2.89 0.16 6.19
N LEU A 181 2.03 0.91 6.90
CA LEU A 181 2.35 1.42 8.25
C LEU A 181 2.63 0.26 9.22
N LEU A 182 1.81 -0.79 9.20
CA LEU A 182 2.06 -1.96 10.05
C LEU A 182 3.40 -2.65 9.72
N ALA A 183 3.74 -2.81 8.45
CA ALA A 183 5.00 -3.44 8.04
C ALA A 183 6.21 -2.59 8.43
N LEU A 184 6.19 -1.28 8.15
CA LEU A 184 7.22 -0.35 8.61
C LEU A 184 7.34 -0.33 10.14
N GLY A 185 6.20 -0.38 10.84
CA GLY A 185 6.15 -0.47 12.30
C GLY A 185 6.84 -1.72 12.83
N LYS A 186 6.64 -2.88 12.21
CA LYS A 186 7.30 -4.14 12.57
C LYS A 186 8.81 -4.06 12.37
N GLU A 187 9.25 -3.60 11.20
CA GLU A 187 10.67 -3.46 10.89
C GLU A 187 11.38 -2.45 11.82
N ALA A 188 10.68 -1.40 12.25
CA ALA A 188 11.21 -0.37 13.14
C ALA A 188 10.96 -0.63 14.63
N GLY A 189 10.30 -1.74 15.01
CA GLY A 189 9.93 -2.04 16.40
C GLY A 189 9.00 -1.00 17.04
N CYS A 190 8.09 -0.41 16.26
CA CYS A 190 7.14 0.62 16.71
C CYS A 190 5.71 0.41 16.17
N GLU A 191 5.24 -0.84 16.14
CA GLU A 191 3.93 -1.23 15.59
C GLU A 191 2.77 -0.42 16.16
N ASP A 192 2.74 -0.20 17.48
CA ASP A 192 1.64 0.53 18.13
C ASP A 192 1.54 1.96 17.59
N ARG A 193 2.67 2.67 17.50
CA ARG A 193 2.74 4.03 16.93
C ARG A 193 2.30 4.05 15.47
N ALA A 194 2.73 3.07 14.68
CA ALA A 194 2.37 3.01 13.28
C ALA A 194 0.89 2.67 13.04
N MET A 195 0.34 1.76 13.85
CA MET A 195 -1.09 1.44 13.83
C MET A 195 -1.94 2.62 14.30
N ASP A 196 -1.50 3.38 15.31
CA ASP A 196 -2.22 4.57 15.78
C ASP A 196 -2.23 5.68 14.73
N MET A 197 -1.12 5.88 14.02
CA MET A 197 -1.07 6.77 12.86
C MET A 197 -2.06 6.33 11.77
N ALA A 198 -2.10 5.04 11.42
CA ALA A 198 -3.05 4.51 10.45
C ALA A 198 -4.51 4.71 10.91
N ARG A 199 -4.81 4.42 12.19
CA ARG A 199 -6.15 4.62 12.78
C ARG A 199 -6.58 6.08 12.73
N ALA A 200 -5.67 7.01 13.02
CA ALA A 200 -5.94 8.44 12.95
C ALA A 200 -6.31 8.88 11.52
N VAL A 201 -5.55 8.45 10.51
CA VAL A 201 -5.88 8.70 9.09
C VAL A 201 -7.26 8.14 8.72
N LEU A 202 -7.53 6.87 9.07
CA LEU A 202 -8.79 6.20 8.73
C LEU A 202 -10.00 6.73 9.51
N ALA A 203 -9.79 7.44 10.62
CA ALA A 203 -10.84 8.06 11.42
C ALA A 203 -11.24 9.46 10.92
N ASP A 204 -10.42 10.10 10.08
CA ASP A 204 -10.67 11.45 9.57
C ASP A 204 -11.72 11.45 8.44
N ARG A 205 -12.94 11.91 8.80
CA ARG A 205 -14.09 12.05 7.90
C ARG A 205 -13.93 13.13 6.83
N ARG A 206 -12.93 14.01 6.95
CA ARG A 206 -12.64 15.04 5.94
C ARG A 206 -11.97 14.46 4.71
N THR A 207 -11.35 13.28 4.83
CA THR A 207 -10.66 12.61 3.73
C THR A 207 -11.50 11.47 3.17
N PRO A 208 -11.30 11.08 1.90
CA PRO A 208 -11.95 9.90 1.33
C PRO A 208 -11.39 8.57 1.89
N LEU A 209 -10.32 8.61 2.70
CA LEU A 209 -9.71 7.45 3.34
C LEU A 209 -10.51 6.96 4.56
N PHE A 210 -11.51 7.72 5.02
CA PHE A 210 -12.36 7.34 6.14
C PHE A 210 -12.91 5.92 5.98
N SER A 211 -12.57 5.03 6.91
CA SER A 211 -12.98 3.62 6.89
C SER A 211 -13.20 3.10 8.30
N ARG A 212 -14.40 2.59 8.56
CA ARG A 212 -14.72 1.87 9.82
C ARG A 212 -14.37 0.38 9.76
N GLN A 213 -14.09 -0.15 8.56
CA GLN A 213 -13.91 -1.58 8.31
C GLN A 213 -12.43 -1.97 8.29
N THR A 214 -11.57 -1.09 7.77
CA THR A 214 -10.12 -1.29 7.77
C THR A 214 -9.58 -1.08 9.18
N GLY A 215 -8.67 -1.94 9.61
CA GLY A 215 -8.09 -1.84 10.94
C GLY A 215 -7.05 -2.94 11.19
N PHE A 216 -6.89 -3.29 12.46
CA PHE A 216 -5.89 -4.26 12.90
C PHE A 216 -6.51 -5.29 13.83
N VAL A 217 -6.04 -6.53 13.73
CA VAL A 217 -6.40 -7.62 14.63
C VAL A 217 -5.13 -8.26 15.16
N ARG A 218 -5.06 -8.41 16.48
CA ARG A 218 -4.03 -9.21 17.14
C ARG A 218 -4.50 -10.65 17.19
N ILE A 219 -3.62 -11.57 16.81
CA ILE A 219 -3.87 -13.00 16.90
C ILE A 219 -2.80 -13.61 17.79
N ASP A 220 -3.25 -14.24 18.86
CA ASP A 220 -2.41 -15.00 19.79
C ASP A 220 -2.67 -16.51 19.58
N LEU A 221 -1.63 -17.33 19.75
CA LEU A 221 -1.75 -18.79 19.75
C LEU A 221 -2.06 -19.30 21.18
N PRO A 222 -3.23 -19.93 21.43
CA PRO A 222 -3.60 -20.42 22.76
C PRO A 222 -2.59 -21.40 23.37
N GLU A 223 -1.98 -22.25 22.55
CA GLU A 223 -0.98 -23.25 22.94
C GLU A 223 0.42 -22.68 23.20
N ARG A 224 0.71 -21.49 22.68
CA ARG A 224 1.98 -20.76 22.83
C ARG A 224 1.69 -19.26 22.93
N PRO A 225 1.16 -18.77 24.07
CA PRO A 225 0.64 -17.40 24.20
C PRO A 225 1.65 -16.28 23.96
N GLU A 226 2.95 -16.59 24.04
CA GLU A 226 4.03 -15.67 23.68
C GLU A 226 4.14 -15.43 22.16
N ILE A 227 3.56 -16.31 21.34
CA ILE A 227 3.46 -16.13 19.88
C ILE A 227 2.18 -15.36 19.59
N ALA A 228 2.36 -14.09 19.31
CA ALA A 228 1.29 -13.19 18.91
C ALA A 228 1.75 -12.26 17.80
N GLU A 229 0.85 -11.92 16.88
CA GLU A 229 1.15 -10.99 15.79
C GLU A 229 -0.05 -10.12 15.44
N TRP A 230 0.24 -8.87 15.06
CA TRP A 230 -0.73 -7.96 14.48
C TRP A 230 -0.86 -8.20 12.98
N PHE A 231 -2.11 -8.26 12.52
CA PHE A 231 -2.48 -8.36 11.11
C PHE A 231 -3.41 -7.22 10.74
N ARG A 232 -3.34 -6.76 9.49
CA ARG A 232 -4.33 -5.86 8.92
C ARG A 232 -5.66 -6.61 8.72
N ALA A 233 -6.74 -6.04 9.23
CA ALA A 233 -8.11 -6.37 8.81
C ALA A 233 -8.50 -5.45 7.64
N ARG A 234 -8.92 -6.04 6.51
CA ARG A 234 -9.25 -5.29 5.30
C ARG A 234 -10.68 -4.77 5.32
N GLY A 235 -10.86 -3.55 4.83
CA GLY A 235 -12.16 -2.97 4.47
C GLY A 235 -12.44 -3.02 2.97
N GLY A 236 -11.40 -3.10 2.13
CA GLY A 236 -11.50 -3.20 0.68
C GLY A 236 -11.59 -4.64 0.17
N CYS A 237 -12.28 -4.83 -0.95
CA CYS A 237 -12.34 -6.12 -1.65
C CYS A 237 -11.44 -6.07 -2.90
N CYS A 238 -10.40 -6.90 -2.95
CA CYS A 238 -9.55 -7.03 -4.15
C CYS A 238 -10.18 -7.88 -5.26
N ARG A 239 -11.35 -8.49 -5.02
CA ARG A 239 -12.03 -9.42 -5.95
C ARG A 239 -11.23 -10.65 -6.37
N TYR A 240 -10.10 -10.98 -5.73
CA TYR A 240 -9.29 -12.16 -6.07
C TYR A 240 -10.11 -13.46 -6.20
N TYR A 241 -11.14 -13.64 -5.36
CA TYR A 241 -12.05 -14.80 -5.42
C TYR A 241 -12.87 -14.93 -6.71
N THR A 242 -12.90 -13.92 -7.58
CA THR A 242 -13.59 -13.99 -8.87
C THR A 242 -12.72 -14.59 -9.97
N ALA A 243 -11.42 -14.73 -9.74
CA ALA A 243 -10.54 -15.46 -10.64
C ALA A 243 -10.78 -16.98 -10.49
N GLU A 244 -10.63 -17.72 -11.59
CA GLU A 244 -10.80 -19.17 -11.60
C GLU A 244 -9.87 -19.86 -10.57
N GLY A 245 -10.39 -20.88 -9.87
CA GLY A 245 -9.62 -21.64 -8.86
C GLY A 245 -9.24 -20.86 -7.59
N SER A 246 -9.60 -19.59 -7.49
CA SER A 246 -9.23 -18.72 -6.37
C SER A 246 -10.23 -18.77 -5.22
N GLU A 247 -9.75 -18.54 -3.99
CA GLU A 247 -10.60 -18.42 -2.79
C GLU A 247 -10.44 -17.06 -2.11
N TYR A 248 -11.27 -16.75 -1.11
CA TYR A 248 -11.10 -15.52 -0.35
C TYR A 248 -9.73 -15.47 0.35
N CYS A 249 -9.00 -14.37 0.23
CA CYS A 249 -7.74 -14.20 1.00
C CYS A 249 -7.98 -14.28 2.52
N THR A 250 -6.93 -14.60 3.29
CA THR A 250 -7.03 -14.80 4.75
C THR A 250 -7.65 -13.61 5.46
N THR A 251 -7.27 -12.38 5.10
CA THR A 251 -7.77 -11.13 5.70
C THR A 251 -8.92 -10.51 4.89
N CYS A 252 -9.61 -11.26 4.03
CA CYS A 252 -10.67 -10.75 3.15
C CYS A 252 -11.82 -10.10 3.95
N VAL A 253 -12.33 -8.96 3.48
CA VAL A 253 -13.49 -8.26 4.08
C VAL A 253 -14.78 -9.09 4.04
N LEU A 254 -14.87 -10.07 3.12
CA LEU A 254 -16.03 -10.96 2.98
C LEU A 254 -15.96 -12.19 3.90
N ARG A 255 -14.84 -12.42 4.60
CA ARG A 255 -14.73 -13.51 5.58
C ARG A 255 -15.29 -13.07 6.93
N ASP A 256 -15.98 -13.97 7.62
CA ASP A 256 -16.35 -13.74 9.01
C ASP A 256 -15.13 -13.79 9.94
N LYS A 257 -15.27 -13.18 11.12
CA LYS A 257 -14.20 -13.07 12.11
C LYS A 257 -13.65 -14.43 12.53
N LYS A 258 -14.51 -15.43 12.74
CA LYS A 258 -14.09 -16.76 13.21
C LYS A 258 -13.24 -17.47 12.15
N SER A 259 -13.67 -17.44 10.89
CA SER A 259 -12.92 -18.00 9.76
C SER A 259 -11.57 -17.32 9.57
N ARG A 260 -11.55 -15.97 9.59
CA ARG A 260 -10.31 -15.18 9.49
C ARG A 260 -9.33 -15.53 10.61
N ASP A 261 -9.77 -15.45 11.86
CA ASP A 261 -8.91 -15.64 13.02
C ASP A 261 -8.37 -17.09 13.08
N ALA A 262 -9.13 -18.08 12.62
CA ALA A 262 -8.66 -19.47 12.49
C ALA A 262 -7.52 -19.60 11.46
N ARG A 263 -7.67 -19.02 10.26
CA ARG A 263 -6.62 -19.03 9.22
C ARG A 263 -5.36 -18.26 9.63
N LEU A 264 -5.52 -17.16 10.37
CA LEU A 264 -4.37 -16.41 10.89
C LEU A 264 -3.61 -17.20 11.96
N ARG A 265 -4.30 -17.92 12.84
CA ARG A 265 -3.64 -18.85 13.78
C ARG A 265 -2.90 -19.96 13.04
N GLU A 266 -3.50 -20.51 12.00
CA GLU A 266 -2.86 -21.54 11.17
C GLU A 266 -1.58 -21.01 10.50
N HIS A 267 -1.65 -19.79 9.94
CA HIS A 267 -0.47 -19.11 9.41
C HIS A 267 0.62 -18.93 10.47
N LEU A 268 0.26 -18.50 11.69
CA LEU A 268 1.21 -18.38 12.79
C LEU A 268 1.82 -19.73 13.19
N ARG A 269 1.04 -20.82 13.22
CA ARG A 269 1.58 -22.16 13.46
C ARG A 269 2.60 -22.55 12.41
N ARG A 270 2.29 -22.34 11.12
CA ARG A 270 3.21 -22.64 10.02
C ARG A 270 4.51 -21.87 10.16
N LYS A 271 4.41 -20.55 10.31
CA LYS A 271 5.54 -19.62 10.47
C LYS A 271 6.46 -20.00 11.64
N ASN A 272 5.91 -20.61 12.68
CA ASN A 272 6.64 -21.01 13.89
C ASN A 272 6.93 -22.53 13.97
N GLY A 273 6.74 -23.29 12.90
CA GLY A 273 7.04 -24.73 12.87
C GLY A 273 6.16 -25.58 13.79
N LEU A 274 4.95 -25.12 14.11
CA LEU A 274 4.00 -25.78 15.02
C LEU A 274 2.91 -26.59 14.29
N LEU A 275 2.97 -26.67 12.96
CA LEU A 275 2.09 -27.56 12.21
C LEU A 275 2.56 -29.00 12.39
N VAL A 276 1.70 -29.80 12.99
CA VAL A 276 1.87 -31.25 13.04
C VAL A 276 1.55 -31.79 11.65
N ALA A 277 2.48 -32.55 11.08
CA ALA A 277 2.29 -33.26 9.80
C ALA A 277 1.08 -34.20 9.83
#